data_AF-A0A821P0Y1-F1
#
_entry.id   AF-A0A821P0Y1-F1
#
_cell.length_a   1.000
_cell.length_b   1.000
_cell.length_c   1.000
_cell.angle_alpha   90.00
_cell.angle_beta   90.00
_cell.angle_gamma   90.00
#
_symmetry.space_group_name_H-M   'P 1'
#
loop_
_entity.id
_entity.type
_entity.pdbx_description
1 polymer ?
#
loop_
_entity_poly.entity_id
_entity_poly.type
_entity_poly.pdbx_seq_one_letter_code
_entity_poly.pdbx_strand_id
1 'polypeptide(L)' 'GSRNTVESGGRKLNENKLLSGKSTRYSPYTTKFSKCKVCKGSIHQPGSTYCQGCAYKLGICGMCGIKILQTKNYRQSSV' A
#
# COMPACT_ATOMS: atom_id res chain seq x y z
N GLY A 1 21.72 5.52 15.59
CA GLY A 1 20.36 6.04 15.35
C GLY A 1 20.39 6.90 14.11
N SER A 2 19.48 6.66 13.16
CA SER A 2 19.42 7.35 11.87
C SER A 2 19.36 8.87 12.06
N ARG A 3 20.44 9.54 11.62
CA ARG A 3 20.58 10.99 11.60
C ARG A 3 19.79 11.55 10.41
N ASN A 4 18.59 12.06 10.66
CA ASN A 4 17.92 12.98 9.74
C ASN A 4 18.53 14.38 9.94
N THR A 5 19.77 14.58 9.50
CA THR A 5 20.43 15.88 9.50
C THR A 5 19.97 16.67 8.27
N VAL A 6 19.04 17.59 8.52
CA VAL A 6 18.79 18.74 7.65
C VAL A 6 19.86 19.77 7.98
N GLU A 7 20.98 19.69 7.28
CA GLU A 7 22.00 20.74 7.27
C GLU A 7 21.31 22.09 7.02
N SER A 8 21.45 22.99 8.00
CA SER A 8 20.86 24.33 8.08
C SER A 8 19.32 24.46 8.17
N GLY A 9 18.64 23.60 8.92
CA GLY A 9 17.26 23.91 9.32
C GLY A 9 16.55 22.78 10.04
N GLY A 10 16.77 22.66 11.34
CA GLY A 10 16.13 21.66 12.20
C GLY A 10 14.61 21.59 12.07
N ARG A 11 13.99 20.54 12.64
CA ARG A 11 12.53 20.35 12.63
C ARG A 11 11.84 21.65 13.06
N LYS A 12 11.11 22.30 12.14
CA LYS A 12 10.25 23.45 12.48
C LYS A 12 9.36 23.05 13.65
N LEU A 13 9.55 23.74 14.78
CA LEU A 13 8.74 23.67 15.98
C LEU A 13 7.53 24.61 15.80
N ASN A 14 6.39 24.31 16.45
CA ASN A 14 5.16 25.09 16.33
C ASN A 14 4.56 25.20 14.92
N GLU A 15 4.73 24.17 14.09
CA GLU A 15 3.92 24.02 12.89
C GLU A 15 2.93 22.86 13.00
N ASN A 16 1.75 23.04 12.42
CA ASN A 16 0.79 21.96 12.31
C ASN A 16 1.24 20.97 11.22
N LYS A 17 1.90 19.88 11.63
CA LYS A 17 2.43 18.82 10.75
C LYS A 17 1.37 18.16 9.87
N LEU A 18 0.08 18.26 10.22
CA LEU A 18 -1.02 17.76 9.38
C LEU A 18 -1.23 18.66 8.13
N LEU A 19 -0.98 19.97 8.28
CA LEU A 19 -1.12 20.98 7.23
C LEU A 19 0.20 21.24 6.49
N SER A 20 1.33 21.33 7.21
CA SER A 20 2.66 21.56 6.63
C SER A 20 3.28 20.30 6.01
N GLY A 21 2.86 19.12 6.45
CA GLY A 21 3.35 17.84 5.91
C GLY A 21 2.80 17.47 4.52
N LYS A 22 1.87 18.24 3.95
CA LYS A 22 1.25 17.92 2.65
C LYS A 22 2.25 17.83 1.50
N SER A 23 3.35 18.58 1.54
CA SER A 23 4.38 18.54 0.49
C SER A 23 5.40 17.40 0.68
N THR A 24 5.41 16.72 1.83
CA THR A 24 6.40 15.68 2.18
C THR A 24 5.73 14.34 2.52
N ARG A 25 4.41 14.23 2.37
CA ARG A 25 3.70 12.96 2.52
C ARG A 25 3.71 12.21 1.21
N TYR A 26 4.45 11.09 1.23
CA TYR A 26 4.59 10.07 0.19
C TYR A 26 5.54 10.41 -0.99
N SER A 27 6.63 9.65 -1.04
CA SER A 27 7.54 9.44 -2.17
C SER A 27 8.51 8.30 -1.77
N PRO A 28 9.12 7.44 -2.65
CA PRO A 28 9.36 7.59 -4.09
C PRO A 28 9.49 6.26 -4.92
N TYR A 29 8.47 5.43 -5.19
CA TYR A 29 8.63 4.31 -6.18
C TYR A 29 7.43 3.97 -7.08
N THR A 30 6.15 4.19 -6.73
CA THR A 30 5.06 4.46 -7.70
C THR A 30 3.84 5.05 -6.97
N THR A 31 3.31 6.19 -7.42
CA THR A 31 2.16 6.89 -6.79
C THR A 31 0.78 6.40 -7.23
N LYS A 32 0.70 5.43 -8.15
CA LYS A 32 -0.57 4.94 -8.68
C LYS A 32 -1.04 3.73 -7.87
N PHE A 33 -1.71 4.00 -6.76
CA PHE A 33 -2.53 3.00 -6.09
C PHE A 33 -3.70 2.64 -6.99
N SER A 34 -3.58 1.51 -7.68
CA SER A 34 -4.62 0.92 -8.51
C SER A 34 -5.82 0.49 -7.65
N LYS A 35 -6.98 0.39 -8.29
CA LYS A 35 -8.15 -0.24 -7.69
C LYS A 35 -8.10 -1.74 -7.92
N CYS A 36 -8.53 -2.51 -6.93
CA CYS A 36 -8.69 -3.95 -7.05
C CYS A 36 -9.68 -4.29 -8.17
N LYS A 37 -9.34 -5.21 -9.07
CA LYS A 37 -10.25 -5.63 -10.16
C LYS A 37 -11.53 -6.32 -9.66
N VAL A 38 -11.52 -6.89 -8.46
CA VAL A 38 -12.65 -7.65 -7.90
C VAL A 38 -13.56 -6.75 -7.07
N CYS A 39 -13.03 -6.14 -6.00
CA CYS A 39 -13.83 -5.34 -5.08
C CYS A 39 -13.79 -3.82 -5.35
N LYS A 40 -12.98 -3.37 -6.33
CA LYS A 40 -12.79 -1.94 -6.67
C LYS A 40 -12.26 -1.05 -5.54
N GLY A 41 -11.89 -1.63 -4.40
CA GLY A 41 -11.26 -0.93 -3.29
C GLY A 41 -9.84 -0.43 -3.63
N SER A 42 -9.36 0.56 -2.88
CA SER A 42 -7.99 1.06 -3.01
C SER A 42 -6.98 0.01 -2.54
N ILE A 43 -5.95 -0.20 -3.34
CA ILE A 43 -4.87 -1.14 -3.02
C ILE A 43 -3.77 -0.39 -2.29
N HIS A 44 -3.22 -1.00 -1.23
CA HIS A 44 -2.11 -0.42 -0.46
C HIS A 44 -0.73 -0.68 -1.07
N GLN A 45 -0.58 -1.74 -1.86
CA GLN A 45 0.69 -2.13 -2.46
C GLN A 45 0.81 -1.58 -3.89
N PRO A 46 1.87 -0.83 -4.21
CA PRO A 46 2.13 -0.33 -5.55
C PRO A 46 2.29 -1.47 -6.57
N GLY A 47 1.84 -1.26 -7.82
CA GLY A 47 1.97 -2.26 -8.90
C GLY A 47 1.09 -3.51 -8.75
N SER A 48 0.22 -3.57 -7.75
CA SER A 48 -0.65 -4.73 -7.52
C SER A 48 -1.99 -4.56 -8.24
N THR A 49 -2.55 -5.64 -8.76
CA THR A 49 -3.84 -5.63 -9.49
C THR A 49 -5.02 -6.07 -8.62
N TYR A 50 -4.75 -6.77 -7.53
CA TYR A 50 -5.74 -7.25 -6.57
C TYR A 50 -5.37 -6.81 -5.15
N CYS A 51 -6.37 -6.57 -4.31
CA CYS A 51 -6.13 -6.35 -2.88
C CYS A 51 -5.79 -7.68 -2.18
N GLN A 52 -5.13 -7.60 -1.03
CA GLN A 52 -4.69 -8.77 -0.26
C GLN A 52 -5.87 -9.69 0.09
N GLY A 53 -7.01 -9.14 0.50
CA GLY A 53 -8.20 -9.94 0.83
C GLY A 53 -8.78 -10.70 -0.37
N CYS A 54 -8.89 -10.07 -1.54
CA CYS A 54 -9.37 -10.74 -2.75
C CYS A 54 -8.37 -11.76 -3.29
N ALA A 55 -7.08 -11.43 -3.27
CA ALA A 55 -6.01 -12.34 -3.67
C ALA A 55 -6.01 -13.61 -2.81
N TYR A 56 -6.21 -13.46 -1.50
CA TYR A 56 -6.34 -14.57 -0.55
C TYR A 56 -7.59 -15.42 -0.82
N LYS A 57 -8.79 -14.82 -0.94
CA LYS A 57 -10.05 -15.57 -1.19
C LYS A 57 -9.99 -16.39 -2.49
N LEU A 58 -9.29 -15.88 -3.51
CA LEU A 58 -9.19 -16.51 -4.83
C LEU A 58 -7.96 -17.41 -4.98
N GLY A 59 -7.01 -17.39 -4.05
CA GLY A 59 -5.75 -18.14 -4.14
C GLY A 59 -4.86 -17.70 -5.31
N ILE A 60 -4.82 -16.39 -5.58
CA ILE A 60 -4.04 -15.79 -6.68
C ILE A 60 -2.95 -14.85 -6.14
N CYS A 61 -1.91 -14.62 -6.93
CA CYS A 61 -0.91 -13.59 -6.64
C CYS A 61 -1.52 -12.19 -6.79
N GLY A 62 -1.39 -11.34 -5.76
CA GLY A 62 -1.94 -9.98 -5.76
C GLY A 62 -1.32 -9.03 -6.81
N MET A 63 -0.13 -9.36 -7.32
CA MET A 63 0.57 -8.57 -8.33
C MET A 63 0.15 -8.96 -9.76
N CYS A 64 0.31 -10.24 -10.11
CA CYS A 64 0.13 -10.73 -11.48
C CYS A 64 -1.19 -11.50 -11.73
N GLY A 65 -1.93 -11.88 -10.68
CA GLY A 65 -3.20 -12.63 -10.82
C GLY A 65 -3.06 -14.11 -11.15
N ILE A 66 -1.82 -14.64 -11.25
CA ILE A 66 -1.57 -16.06 -11.48
C ILE A 66 -2.04 -16.86 -10.25
N LYS A 67 -2.66 -18.01 -10.49
CA LYS A 67 -3.13 -18.90 -9.44
C LYS A 67 -1.96 -19.57 -8.73
N ILE A 68 -1.88 -19.37 -7.42
CA ILE A 68 -0.82 -19.91 -6.55
C ILE A 68 -1.32 -21.10 -5.73
N LEU A 69 -2.62 -21.18 -5.48
CA LEU A 69 -3.23 -22.22 -4.66
C LEU A 69 -4.58 -22.64 -5.23
N GLN A 70 -4.90 -23.93 -5.15
CA GLN A 70 -6.23 -24.45 -5.43
C GLN A 70 -7.07 -24.37 -4.16
N THR A 71 -8.04 -23.46 -4.13
CA THR A 71 -8.75 -23.05 -2.90
C THR A 71 -9.98 -23.91 -2.59
N LYS A 72 -10.30 -24.91 -3.44
CA LYS A 72 -11.53 -25.72 -3.38
C LYS A 72 -11.76 -26.40 -2.01
N ASN A 73 -10.69 -26.82 -1.35
CA ASN A 73 -10.75 -27.52 -0.07
C ASN A 73 -10.31 -26.63 1.11
N TYR A 74 -10.08 -25.33 0.89
CA TYR A 74 -9.57 -24.41 1.90
C TYR A 74 -10.61 -23.34 2.25
N ARG A 75 -10.77 -23.06 3.54
CA ARG A 75 -11.64 -21.97 4.02
C ARG A 75 -10.90 -20.64 4.01
N GLN A 76 -10.81 -20.01 2.83
CA GLN A 76 -10.16 -18.71 2.66
C GLN A 76 -11.16 -17.57 2.83
N SER A 77 -11.58 -17.29 4.06
CA SER A 77 -12.33 -16.08 4.40
C SER A 77 -11.38 -14.95 4.81
N SER A 78 -11.52 -13.79 4.18
CA SER A 78 -10.95 -12.53 4.67
C SER A 78 -12.12 -11.71 5.21
N VAL A 79 -12.03 -11.40 6.50
CA VAL A 79 -12.97 -10.60 7.31
C VAL A 79 -13.29 -9.29 6.59
#